data_AF-A0A1M6FCD7-F1
#
_entry.id   AF-A0A1M6FCD7-F1
#
_cell.length_a   1.000
_cell.length_b   1.000
_cell.length_c   1.000
_cell.angle_alpha   90.00
_cell.angle_beta   90.00
_cell.angle_gamma   90.00
#
_symmetry.space_group_name_H-M   'P 1'
#
loop_
_entity.id
_entity.type
_entity.pdbx_description
1 polymer ?
#
loop_
_entity_poly.entity_id
_entity_poly.type
_entity_poly.pdbx_seq_one_letter_code
_entity_poly.pdbx_strand_id
1 'polypeptide(L)'
;MKKITLILIILISTLSCKDKSEKKIDSTKIEPKVKFEKLDSEDENNFKNNELKFEQFRSAENDELNKLSIDFDNYKLIINGYSTFNDNFIIDKDTLIFDEELGFNFENRLIEIQPKNKFDKFELFIALENNLTVYVGEKQFQELKNWKKIEQYEKLKDSSNFFFKTSNYNRKIKEQKLESDFEKIKREVLKLKGEYITEEINKADSINKLPIEFWISRVFLKIIRTKENGEKEQLVIINNSSWGC
;
A
#
# COMPACT_ATOMS: atom_id res chain seq x y z
N MET A 1 -17.30 -28.88 -33.01
CA MET A 1 -16.92 -27.86 -32.02
C MET A 1 -18.18 -27.10 -31.63
N LYS A 2 -18.72 -27.36 -30.43
CA LYS A 2 -19.98 -26.76 -29.96
C LYS A 2 -19.68 -25.46 -29.22
N LYS A 3 -20.25 -24.35 -29.68
CA LYS A 3 -20.29 -23.06 -28.99
C LYS A 3 -21.38 -23.13 -27.91
N ILE A 4 -21.05 -22.77 -26.68
CA ILE A 4 -22.02 -22.55 -25.61
C ILE A 4 -22.06 -21.05 -25.37
N THR A 5 -23.19 -20.44 -25.74
CA THR A 5 -23.54 -19.05 -25.45
C THR A 5 -24.27 -19.04 -24.10
N LEU A 6 -23.73 -18.34 -23.10
CA LEU A 6 -24.42 -18.12 -21.84
C LEU A 6 -25.17 -16.78 -21.92
N ILE A 7 -26.49 -16.83 -21.85
CA ILE A 7 -27.37 -15.66 -21.75
C ILE A 7 -27.62 -15.41 -20.26
N LEU A 8 -27.17 -14.26 -19.75
CA LEU A 8 -27.46 -13.80 -18.39
C LEU A 8 -28.72 -12.92 -18.45
N ILE A 9 -29.82 -13.41 -17.86
CA ILE A 9 -31.06 -12.64 -17.67
C ILE A 9 -30.94 -11.90 -16.34
N ILE A 10 -30.84 -10.57 -16.40
CA ILE A 10 -30.95 -9.69 -15.23
C ILE A 10 -32.42 -9.27 -15.10
N LEU A 11 -33.09 -9.75 -14.05
CA LEU A 11 -34.42 -9.29 -13.65
C LEU A 11 -34.26 -8.17 -12.64
N ILE A 12 -34.39 -6.92 -13.10
CA ILE A 12 -34.64 -5.77 -12.24
C ILE A 12 -36.15 -5.66 -12.07
N SER A 13 -36.63 -5.76 -10.83
CA SER A 13 -37.94 -5.23 -10.47
C SER A 13 -37.78 -4.22 -9.34
N THR A 14 -38.07 -2.98 -9.72
CA THR A 14 -38.26 -1.78 -8.91
C THR A 14 -39.59 -1.79 -8.17
N LEU A 15 -39.77 -0.81 -7.26
CA LEU A 15 -41.01 -0.27 -6.63
C LEU A 15 -41.23 -0.78 -5.21
N SER A 16 -41.70 0.01 -4.23
CA SER A 16 -42.08 1.42 -4.12
C SER A 16 -42.42 1.66 -2.64
N CYS A 17 -42.20 2.87 -2.13
CA CYS A 17 -42.73 3.33 -0.85
C CYS A 17 -44.28 3.36 -0.84
N LYS A 18 -44.91 2.98 0.28
CA LYS A 18 -45.98 3.74 0.97
C LYS A 18 -46.51 3.03 2.25
N ASP A 19 -46.35 3.73 3.37
CA ASP A 19 -47.28 4.04 4.46
C ASP A 19 -48.25 3.04 5.11
N LYS A 20 -48.24 3.15 6.46
CA LYS A 20 -49.31 2.98 7.48
C LYS A 20 -49.77 1.56 7.83
N SER A 21 -49.48 1.14 9.07
CA SER A 21 -50.43 1.18 10.21
C SER A 21 -50.03 0.17 11.30
N GLU A 22 -50.32 0.56 12.54
CA GLU A 22 -50.06 -0.19 13.78
C GLU A 22 -50.71 -1.58 13.77
N LYS A 23 -49.97 -2.57 14.29
CA LYS A 23 -50.54 -3.72 15.01
C LYS A 23 -49.51 -4.30 15.98
N LYS A 24 -49.78 -4.17 17.28
CA LYS A 24 -49.19 -4.99 18.33
C LYS A 24 -49.57 -6.45 18.08
N ILE A 25 -48.58 -7.33 17.96
CA ILE A 25 -48.74 -8.76 18.20
C ILE A 25 -47.57 -9.19 19.10
N ASP A 26 -47.93 -9.53 20.32
CA ASP A 26 -47.16 -10.34 21.25
C ASP A 26 -47.20 -11.79 20.76
N SER A 27 -46.04 -12.44 20.64
CA SER A 27 -45.88 -13.84 21.05
C SER A 27 -44.50 -14.40 20.69
N THR A 28 -43.90 -15.03 21.70
CA THR A 28 -43.12 -16.28 21.65
C THR A 28 -41.71 -16.28 21.05
N LYS A 29 -40.75 -16.49 21.96
CA LYS A 29 -39.50 -17.25 21.78
C LYS A 29 -39.66 -18.36 20.73
N ILE A 30 -38.91 -18.24 19.64
CA ILE A 30 -38.53 -19.36 18.79
C ILE A 30 -37.01 -19.42 18.85
N GLU A 31 -36.49 -20.39 19.61
CA GLU A 31 -35.09 -20.78 19.50
C GLU A 31 -34.88 -21.45 18.14
N PRO A 32 -33.93 -20.98 17.31
CA PRO A 32 -33.55 -21.76 16.14
C PRO A 32 -32.76 -22.99 16.62
N LYS A 33 -33.42 -24.17 16.59
CA LYS A 33 -32.73 -25.46 16.59
C LYS A 33 -31.97 -25.59 15.27
N VAL A 34 -30.73 -25.10 15.24
CA VAL A 34 -29.76 -25.46 14.21
C VAL A 34 -29.31 -26.88 14.52
N LYS A 35 -29.76 -27.84 13.72
CA LYS A 35 -29.11 -29.15 13.62
C LYS A 35 -27.80 -28.92 12.88
N PHE A 36 -26.68 -29.11 13.57
CA PHE A 36 -25.39 -29.29 12.93
C PHE A 36 -25.37 -30.69 12.32
N GLU A 37 -25.65 -30.78 11.03
CA GLU A 37 -25.13 -31.88 10.23
C GLU A 37 -23.62 -31.65 10.07
N LYS A 38 -22.83 -32.66 10.44
CA LYS A 38 -21.40 -32.68 10.21
C LYS A 38 -21.18 -32.64 8.70
N LEU A 39 -20.66 -31.53 8.18
CA LEU A 39 -20.08 -31.49 6.85
C LEU A 39 -18.73 -32.21 6.89
N ASP A 40 -18.58 -33.14 5.96
CA ASP A 40 -17.35 -33.89 5.73
C ASP A 40 -16.20 -32.96 5.31
N SER A 41 -15.00 -33.36 5.70
CA SER A 41 -13.75 -32.59 5.66
C SER A 41 -13.15 -32.33 4.26
N GLU A 42 -13.96 -32.31 3.20
CA GLU A 42 -13.49 -32.08 1.83
C GLU A 42 -13.81 -30.67 1.28
N ASP A 43 -14.65 -29.88 1.97
CA ASP A 43 -15.10 -28.56 1.48
C ASP A 43 -14.31 -27.35 2.01
N GLU A 44 -13.41 -27.50 2.99
CA GLU A 44 -12.59 -26.37 3.49
C GLU A 44 -11.55 -25.88 2.46
N ASN A 45 -11.12 -26.75 1.54
CA ASN A 45 -10.17 -26.38 0.48
C ASN A 45 -10.84 -25.60 -0.67
N ASN A 46 -12.16 -25.73 -0.86
CA ASN A 46 -12.88 -24.96 -1.88
C ASN A 46 -13.27 -23.55 -1.41
N PHE A 47 -13.49 -23.35 -0.11
CA PHE A 47 -13.76 -22.02 0.44
C PHE A 47 -12.54 -21.10 0.40
N LYS A 48 -11.36 -21.59 0.83
CA LYS A 48 -10.11 -20.81 0.74
C LYS A 48 -9.69 -20.51 -0.71
N ASN A 49 -9.90 -21.45 -1.63
CA ASN A 49 -9.60 -21.23 -3.05
C ASN A 49 -10.58 -20.27 -3.73
N ASN A 50 -11.81 -20.15 -3.24
CA ASN A 50 -12.78 -19.18 -3.75
C ASN A 50 -12.58 -17.78 -3.17
N GLU A 51 -12.18 -17.62 -1.90
CA GLU A 51 -11.77 -16.32 -1.34
C GLU A 51 -10.52 -15.76 -2.04
N LEU A 52 -9.49 -16.60 -2.25
CA LEU A 52 -8.28 -16.24 -3.01
C LEU A 52 -8.57 -15.83 -4.46
N LYS A 53 -9.58 -16.45 -5.09
CA LYS A 53 -10.03 -16.04 -6.42
C LYS A 53 -10.83 -14.74 -6.39
N PHE A 54 -11.72 -14.56 -5.40
CA PHE A 54 -12.55 -13.35 -5.31
C PHE A 54 -11.74 -12.08 -5.01
N GLU A 55 -10.67 -12.18 -4.21
CA GLU A 55 -9.73 -11.06 -4.00
C GLU A 55 -8.90 -10.76 -5.26
N GLN A 56 -8.46 -11.78 -6.00
CA GLN A 56 -7.77 -11.61 -7.28
C GLN A 56 -8.65 -10.93 -8.33
N PHE A 57 -9.95 -11.25 -8.40
CA PHE A 57 -10.88 -10.60 -9.34
C PHE A 57 -11.21 -9.15 -8.99
N ARG A 58 -11.29 -8.77 -7.70
CA ARG A 58 -11.45 -7.36 -7.29
C ARG A 58 -10.20 -6.52 -7.50
N SER A 59 -9.00 -7.09 -7.38
CA SER A 59 -7.75 -6.38 -7.67
C SER A 59 -7.60 -6.08 -9.17
N ALA A 60 -7.93 -7.05 -10.04
CA ALA A 60 -7.73 -6.91 -11.48
C ALA A 60 -8.72 -5.95 -12.18
N GLU A 61 -9.98 -5.85 -11.74
CA GLU A 61 -10.95 -4.90 -12.34
C GLU A 61 -10.78 -3.45 -11.86
N ASN A 62 -10.20 -3.21 -10.69
CA ASN A 62 -9.91 -1.85 -10.20
C ASN A 62 -8.54 -1.32 -10.63
N ASP A 63 -7.58 -2.18 -10.96
CA ASP A 63 -6.23 -1.76 -11.39
C ASP A 63 -6.22 -1.09 -12.78
N GLU A 64 -7.25 -1.31 -13.62
CA GLU A 64 -7.38 -0.61 -14.90
C GLU A 64 -7.93 0.83 -14.78
N LEU A 65 -8.59 1.19 -13.66
CA LEU A 65 -9.26 2.48 -13.51
C LEU A 65 -8.39 3.60 -12.94
N ASN A 66 -7.36 3.27 -12.15
CA ASN A 66 -6.53 4.30 -11.48
C ASN A 66 -5.11 4.32 -12.05
N LYS A 67 -4.79 5.36 -12.82
CA LYS A 67 -3.44 5.63 -13.33
C LYS A 67 -3.04 7.04 -12.96
N LEU A 68 -1.93 7.17 -12.24
CA LEU A 68 -1.29 8.47 -12.04
C LEU A 68 -0.48 8.80 -13.29
N SER A 69 -0.75 9.96 -13.88
CA SER A 69 -0.12 10.42 -15.11
C SER A 69 0.50 11.79 -14.87
N ILE A 70 1.82 11.87 -14.97
CA ILE A 70 2.57 13.12 -14.78
C ILE A 70 3.27 13.45 -16.10
N ASP A 71 2.86 14.56 -16.71
CA ASP A 71 3.43 15.05 -17.96
C ASP A 71 4.61 15.99 -17.69
N PHE A 72 5.81 15.60 -18.14
CA PHE A 72 6.98 16.47 -18.18
C PHE A 72 7.21 17.01 -19.60
N ASP A 73 8.09 18.00 -19.72
CA ASP A 73 8.41 18.62 -21.01
C ASP A 73 8.91 17.61 -22.05
N ASN A 74 9.62 16.57 -21.61
CA ASN A 74 10.34 15.65 -22.49
C ASN A 74 9.87 14.19 -22.46
N TYR A 75 9.07 13.83 -21.47
CA TYR A 75 8.54 12.49 -21.29
C TYR A 75 7.30 12.54 -20.42
N LYS A 76 6.56 11.45 -20.39
CA LYS A 76 5.43 11.26 -19.50
C LYS A 76 5.72 10.08 -18.57
N LEU A 77 5.42 10.25 -17.29
CA LEU A 77 5.50 9.20 -16.29
C LEU A 77 4.10 8.69 -15.98
N ILE A 78 3.93 7.37 -16.01
CA ILE A 78 2.65 6.71 -15.70
C ILE A 78 2.90 5.70 -14.59
N ILE A 79 2.12 5.76 -13.52
CA ILE A 79 2.13 4.76 -12.44
C ILE A 79 0.79 4.05 -12.46
N ASN A 80 0.81 2.76 -12.84
CA ASN A 80 -0.41 1.96 -12.98
C ASN A 80 -0.93 1.49 -11.62
N GLY A 81 -2.26 1.50 -11.46
CA GLY A 81 -2.94 1.12 -10.22
C GLY A 81 -2.64 2.08 -9.07
N TYR A 82 -2.47 3.37 -9.34
CA TYR A 82 -2.01 4.35 -8.35
C TYR A 82 -2.78 5.67 -8.47
N SER A 83 -3.06 6.28 -7.31
CA SER A 83 -3.80 7.54 -7.18
C SER A 83 -3.16 8.43 -6.12
N THR A 84 -3.39 9.73 -6.22
CA THR A 84 -2.85 10.76 -5.34
C THR A 84 -3.97 11.61 -4.78
N PHE A 85 -3.79 12.14 -3.56
CA PHE A 85 -4.82 12.98 -2.93
C PHE A 85 -5.08 14.29 -3.70
N ASN A 86 -4.09 14.76 -4.47
CA ASN A 86 -4.16 15.98 -5.26
C ASN A 86 -3.45 15.79 -6.61
N ASP A 87 -4.09 16.23 -7.68
CA ASP A 87 -3.53 16.19 -9.05
C ASP A 87 -2.69 17.43 -9.39
N ASN A 88 -2.64 18.41 -8.49
CA ASN A 88 -1.81 19.61 -8.66
C ASN A 88 -0.39 19.35 -8.17
N PHE A 89 0.43 18.90 -9.12
CA PHE A 89 1.87 18.67 -8.95
C PHE A 89 2.65 19.98 -8.89
N ILE A 90 3.30 20.26 -7.76
CA ILE A 90 4.26 21.36 -7.65
C ILE A 90 5.65 20.81 -7.96
N ILE A 91 6.19 21.20 -9.11
CA ILE A 91 7.58 20.92 -9.49
C ILE A 91 8.43 22.13 -9.07
N ASP A 92 9.33 21.92 -8.11
CA ASP A 92 10.36 22.89 -7.75
C ASP A 92 11.71 22.38 -8.29
N LYS A 93 12.20 23.03 -9.35
CA LYS A 93 13.43 22.67 -10.08
C LYS A 93 13.41 21.23 -10.59
N ASP A 94 14.12 20.34 -9.91
CA ASP A 94 14.30 18.92 -10.23
C ASP A 94 13.52 18.02 -9.27
N THR A 95 12.66 18.58 -8.43
CA THR A 95 11.90 17.85 -7.43
C THR A 95 10.40 18.03 -7.61
N LEU A 96 9.68 16.92 -7.65
CA LEU A 96 8.22 16.87 -7.60
C LEU A 96 7.78 16.27 -6.27
N ILE A 97 6.78 16.87 -5.61
CA ILE A 97 6.23 16.34 -4.36
C ILE A 97 4.72 16.14 -4.52
N PHE A 98 4.21 15.00 -4.05
CA PHE A 98 2.78 14.75 -3.91
C PHE A 98 2.47 13.83 -2.73
N ASP A 99 1.20 13.82 -2.33
CA ASP A 99 0.69 12.99 -1.23
C ASP A 99 -0.08 11.80 -1.79
N GLU A 100 0.20 10.61 -1.25
CA GLU A 100 -0.48 9.36 -1.57
C GLU A 100 -1.94 9.39 -1.08
N GLU A 101 -2.87 8.85 -1.88
CA GLU A 101 -4.24 8.62 -1.41
C GLU A 101 -4.32 7.40 -0.49
N LEU A 102 -5.20 7.45 0.52
CA LEU A 102 -5.38 6.36 1.48
C LEU A 102 -5.70 5.03 0.77
N GLY A 103 -4.99 3.97 1.16
CA GLY A 103 -5.16 2.64 0.59
C GLY A 103 -4.34 2.37 -0.69
N PHE A 104 -3.63 3.37 -1.21
CA PHE A 104 -2.62 3.17 -2.24
C PHE A 104 -1.23 3.02 -1.62
N ASN A 105 -0.37 2.30 -2.33
CA ASN A 105 1.03 2.12 -1.95
C ASN A 105 1.92 1.97 -3.18
N PHE A 106 3.20 2.30 -3.05
CA PHE A 106 4.18 2.14 -4.12
C PHE A 106 4.66 0.69 -4.34
N GLU A 107 4.12 -0.31 -3.62
CA GLU A 107 4.53 -1.71 -3.76
C GLU A 107 4.02 -2.36 -5.04
N ASN A 108 4.88 -3.14 -5.69
CA ASN A 108 4.54 -3.93 -6.87
C ASN A 108 3.89 -3.14 -8.02
N ARG A 109 4.03 -1.81 -8.02
CA ARG A 109 3.48 -0.91 -9.03
C ARG A 109 4.33 -0.97 -10.29
N LEU A 110 3.64 -0.85 -11.42
CA LEU A 110 4.26 -0.77 -12.72
C LEU A 110 4.37 0.70 -13.13
N ILE A 111 5.60 1.16 -13.24
CA ILE A 111 5.95 2.51 -13.68
C ILE A 111 6.34 2.44 -15.16
N GLU A 112 5.66 3.22 -15.98
CA GLU A 112 5.95 3.37 -17.40
C GLU A 112 6.52 4.78 -17.66
N ILE A 113 7.57 4.87 -18.46
CA ILE A 113 8.03 6.14 -19.02
C ILE A 113 7.77 6.14 -20.52
N GLN A 114 7.01 7.13 -20.98
CA GLN A 114 6.77 7.39 -22.39
C GLN A 114 7.64 8.55 -22.86
N PRO A 115 8.78 8.28 -23.52
CA PRO A 115 9.66 9.34 -23.98
C PRO A 115 9.07 10.07 -25.19
N LYS A 116 9.25 11.40 -25.26
CA LYS A 116 8.94 12.16 -26.49
C LYS A 116 10.02 11.97 -27.56
N ASN A 117 11.29 11.76 -27.14
CA ASN A 117 12.38 11.38 -28.03
C ASN A 117 12.75 9.90 -27.84
N LYS A 118 12.60 9.10 -28.90
CA LYS A 118 12.89 7.65 -28.91
C LYS A 118 14.33 7.26 -28.58
N PHE A 119 15.28 8.20 -28.66
CA PHE A 119 16.70 7.95 -28.37
C PHE A 119 17.08 8.18 -26.91
N ASP A 120 16.17 8.77 -26.13
CA ASP A 120 16.40 8.98 -24.70
C ASP A 120 16.45 7.64 -23.95
N LYS A 121 17.30 7.58 -22.93
CA LYS A 121 17.43 6.43 -22.03
C LYS A 121 17.04 6.84 -20.62
N PHE A 122 16.42 5.90 -19.89
CA PHE A 122 15.96 6.15 -18.53
C PHE A 122 16.51 5.11 -17.57
N GLU A 123 16.95 5.58 -16.42
CA GLU A 123 17.25 4.74 -15.27
C GLU A 123 16.41 5.21 -14.10
N LEU A 124 15.72 4.28 -13.43
CA LEU A 124 14.89 4.59 -12.27
C LEU A 124 15.52 3.98 -11.03
N PHE A 125 15.48 4.73 -9.95
CA PHE A 125 15.93 4.28 -8.64
C PHE A 125 14.85 4.59 -7.61
N ILE A 126 14.67 3.70 -6.65
CA ILE A 126 13.74 3.88 -5.54
C ILE A 126 14.51 3.90 -4.22
N ALA A 127 14.14 4.79 -3.32
CA ALA A 127 14.57 4.77 -1.93
C ALA A 127 13.36 4.99 -1.03
N LEU A 128 13.44 4.48 0.20
CA LEU A 128 12.37 4.55 1.18
C LEU A 128 12.89 5.31 2.40
N GLU A 129 12.13 6.27 2.91
CA GLU A 129 12.39 6.88 4.20
C GLU A 129 11.50 6.24 5.25
N ASN A 130 12.15 5.54 6.15
CA ASN A 130 11.51 4.79 7.20
C ASN A 130 11.49 5.59 8.50
N ASN A 131 10.40 5.45 9.23
CA ASN A 131 10.26 5.92 10.59
C ASN A 131 9.77 4.79 11.50
N LEU A 132 9.95 4.97 12.80
CA LEU A 132 9.41 4.08 13.81
C LEU A 132 8.36 4.81 14.62
N THR A 133 7.22 4.19 14.80
CA THR A 133 6.18 4.62 15.72
C THR A 133 6.19 3.73 16.95
N VAL A 134 5.86 4.30 18.10
CA VAL A 134 5.83 3.62 19.40
C VAL A 134 4.42 3.69 19.94
N TYR A 135 3.86 2.54 20.29
CA TYR A 135 2.61 2.48 21.04
C TYR A 135 2.89 2.91 22.48
N VAL A 136 2.36 4.07 22.86
CA VAL A 136 2.50 4.64 24.21
C VAL A 136 1.23 4.42 25.05
N GLY A 137 0.16 3.91 24.44
CA GLY A 137 -1.09 3.49 25.08
C GLY A 137 -2.02 2.83 24.04
N GLU A 138 -3.23 2.44 24.43
CA GLU A 138 -4.14 1.63 23.61
C GLU A 138 -4.43 2.20 22.20
N LYS A 139 -4.50 3.53 22.08
CA LYS A 139 -4.75 4.24 20.80
C LYS A 139 -3.82 5.43 20.60
N GLN A 140 -2.71 5.44 21.35
CA GLN A 140 -1.76 6.54 21.32
C GLN A 140 -0.45 6.02 20.75
N PHE A 141 -0.01 6.65 19.67
CA PHE A 141 1.27 6.40 19.05
C PHE A 141 2.11 7.68 19.04
N GLN A 142 3.42 7.52 19.18
CA GLN A 142 4.38 8.62 19.03
C GLN A 142 5.48 8.19 18.06
N GLU A 143 5.82 9.07 17.12
CA GLU A 143 6.96 8.84 16.21
C GLU A 143 8.29 9.05 16.96
N LEU A 144 9.22 8.13 16.76
CA LEU A 144 10.61 8.23 17.18
C LEU A 144 11.36 9.23 16.28
N LYS A 145 11.20 10.53 16.53
CA LYS A 145 11.79 11.62 15.72
C LYS A 145 13.30 11.48 15.48
N ASN A 146 14.04 10.90 16.42
CA ASN A 146 15.50 10.71 16.34
C ASN A 146 15.92 9.43 15.59
N TRP A 147 14.94 8.66 15.11
CA TRP A 147 15.15 7.51 14.27
C TRP A 147 14.38 7.69 12.97
N LYS A 148 15.07 8.25 11.98
CA LYS A 148 14.62 8.34 10.59
C LYS A 148 15.75 7.85 9.71
N LYS A 149 15.46 6.89 8.83
CA LYS A 149 16.48 6.29 7.95
C LYS A 149 15.99 6.30 6.51
N ILE A 150 16.72 7.02 5.66
CA ILE A 150 16.58 6.91 4.21
C ILE A 150 17.45 5.75 3.75
N GLU A 151 16.84 4.82 3.03
CA GLU A 151 17.55 3.70 2.45
C GLU A 151 18.41 4.13 1.25
N GLN A 152 19.38 3.28 0.91
CA GLN A 152 20.11 3.49 -0.34
C GLN A 152 19.17 3.32 -1.52
N TYR A 153 19.39 4.13 -2.56
CA TYR A 153 18.69 4.00 -3.82
C TYR A 153 18.96 2.65 -4.46
N GLU A 154 17.89 1.89 -4.66
CA GLU A 154 17.89 0.63 -5.41
C GLU A 154 17.48 0.92 -6.86
N LYS A 155 18.27 0.44 -7.82
CA LYS A 155 17.94 0.60 -9.24
C LYS A 155 16.81 -0.34 -9.61
N LEU A 156 15.72 0.20 -10.17
CA LEU A 156 14.62 -0.60 -10.70
C LEU A 156 15.04 -1.26 -12.02
N LYS A 157 14.65 -2.52 -12.17
CA LYS A 157 14.91 -3.28 -13.40
C LYS A 157 13.90 -2.88 -14.48
N ASP A 158 14.40 -2.50 -15.65
CA ASP A 158 13.57 -2.39 -16.85
C ASP A 158 13.14 -3.78 -17.29
N SER A 159 11.83 -3.99 -17.28
CA SER A 159 11.19 -5.26 -17.60
C SER A 159 10.82 -5.38 -19.08
N SER A 160 10.59 -4.25 -19.77
CA SER A 160 10.21 -4.25 -21.18
C SER A 160 10.20 -2.85 -21.79
N ASN A 161 11.37 -2.28 -22.13
CA ASN A 161 11.49 -0.96 -22.77
C ASN A 161 10.72 0.16 -22.03
N PHE A 162 11.32 0.67 -20.96
CA PHE A 162 10.79 1.76 -20.12
C PHE A 162 9.65 1.38 -19.17
N PHE A 163 9.54 0.09 -18.85
CA PHE A 163 8.59 -0.42 -17.86
C PHE A 163 9.34 -0.95 -16.64
N PHE A 164 9.15 -0.31 -15.50
CA PHE A 164 9.88 -0.56 -14.26
C PHE A 164 8.90 -1.04 -13.20
N LYS A 165 9.17 -2.21 -12.62
CA LYS A 165 8.36 -2.74 -11.52
C LYS A 165 9.00 -2.41 -10.19
N THR A 166 8.24 -1.81 -9.28
CA THR A 166 8.71 -1.62 -7.90
C THR A 166 8.69 -2.94 -7.14
N SER A 167 9.64 -3.10 -6.22
CA SER A 167 9.75 -4.30 -5.41
C SER A 167 8.64 -4.38 -4.36
N ASN A 168 8.32 -5.60 -3.93
CA ASN A 168 7.48 -5.81 -2.75
C ASN A 168 8.27 -5.41 -1.49
N TYR A 169 7.68 -4.63 -0.59
CA TYR A 169 8.35 -4.29 0.64
C TYR A 169 8.16 -5.44 1.65
N ASN A 170 9.23 -6.20 1.89
CA ASN A 170 9.20 -7.30 2.86
C ASN A 170 9.52 -6.76 4.26
N ARG A 171 8.46 -6.48 5.02
CA ARG A 171 8.53 -5.99 6.40
C ARG A 171 9.45 -6.81 7.31
N LYS A 172 9.40 -8.15 7.25
CA LYS A 172 10.22 -9.03 8.12
C LYS A 172 11.72 -8.86 7.89
N ILE A 173 12.13 -8.68 6.63
CA ILE A 173 13.54 -8.45 6.28
C ILE A 173 14.01 -7.10 6.83
N LYS A 174 13.11 -6.13 6.92
CA LYS A 174 13.42 -4.78 7.40
C LYS A 174 13.44 -4.71 8.93
N GLU A 175 12.56 -5.44 9.61
CA GLU A 175 12.60 -5.64 11.06
C GLU A 175 13.95 -6.26 11.50
N GLN A 176 14.49 -7.21 10.73
CA GLN A 176 15.85 -7.75 10.99
C GLN A 176 16.95 -6.69 10.90
N LYS A 177 16.80 -5.65 10.06
CA LYS A 177 17.77 -4.55 9.97
C LYS A 177 17.73 -3.64 11.20
N LEU A 178 16.58 -3.56 11.89
CA LEU A 178 16.44 -2.77 13.12
C LEU A 178 17.25 -3.34 14.28
N GLU A 179 17.50 -4.65 14.27
CA GLU A 179 18.25 -5.33 15.34
C GLU A 179 19.64 -4.73 15.53
N SER A 180 20.26 -4.27 14.43
CA SER A 180 21.56 -3.56 14.48
C SER A 180 21.52 -2.23 15.23
N ASP A 181 20.34 -1.59 15.37
CA ASP A 181 20.14 -0.36 16.12
C ASP A 181 19.38 -0.58 17.44
N PHE A 182 19.17 -1.83 17.87
CA PHE A 182 18.27 -2.17 18.98
C PHE A 182 18.48 -1.30 20.22
N GLU A 183 19.73 -1.20 20.71
CA GLU A 183 20.07 -0.41 21.89
C GLU A 183 19.77 1.09 21.73
N LYS A 184 19.97 1.62 20.52
CA LYS A 184 19.64 3.02 20.21
C LYS A 184 18.13 3.23 20.24
N ILE A 185 17.38 2.34 19.59
CA ILE A 185 15.91 2.40 19.51
C ILE A 185 15.32 2.29 20.92
N LYS A 186 15.73 1.28 21.70
CA LYS A 186 15.30 1.07 23.09
C LYS A 186 15.51 2.32 23.95
N ARG A 187 16.68 2.95 23.85
CA ARG A 187 16.98 4.19 24.59
C ARG A 187 16.04 5.34 24.21
N GLU A 188 15.71 5.49 22.93
CA GLU A 188 14.79 6.54 22.50
C GLU A 188 13.34 6.23 22.92
N VAL A 189 12.92 4.96 22.87
CA VAL A 189 11.60 4.52 23.37
C VAL A 189 11.43 4.85 24.86
N LEU A 190 12.45 4.58 25.68
CA LEU A 190 12.42 4.86 27.13
C LEU A 190 12.36 6.36 27.49
N LYS A 191 12.61 7.27 26.54
CA LYS A 191 12.45 8.72 26.75
C LYS A 191 11.00 9.17 26.59
N LEU A 192 10.16 8.35 25.96
CA LEU A 192 8.75 8.67 25.73
C LEU A 192 7.94 8.52 27.01
N LYS A 193 6.82 9.22 27.09
CA LYS A 193 5.84 9.09 28.17
C LYS A 193 4.65 8.29 27.65
N GLY A 194 4.23 7.27 28.39
CA GLY A 194 3.10 6.42 28.04
C GLY A 194 2.89 5.28 29.02
N GLU A 195 1.65 4.77 29.09
CA GLU A 195 1.27 3.62 29.93
C GLU A 195 2.01 2.34 29.51
N TYR A 196 2.30 2.21 28.22
CA TYR A 196 3.02 1.05 27.67
C TYR A 196 4.54 1.20 27.74
N ILE A 197 5.02 2.38 28.14
CA ILE A 197 6.45 2.62 28.36
C ILE A 197 6.79 2.25 29.81
N THR A 198 6.85 0.94 30.08
CA THR A 198 7.05 0.39 31.42
C THR A 198 8.52 0.05 31.70
N GLU A 199 8.83 -0.24 32.96
CA GLU A 199 10.15 -0.79 33.33
C GLU A 199 10.45 -2.13 32.63
N GLU A 200 9.44 -2.87 32.15
CA GLU A 200 9.63 -4.13 31.44
C GLU A 200 10.35 -3.94 30.10
N ILE A 201 10.21 -2.77 29.46
CA ILE A 201 10.97 -2.41 28.26
C ILE A 201 12.49 -2.43 28.55
N ASN A 202 12.93 -2.08 29.77
CA ASN A 202 14.35 -2.17 30.13
C ASN A 202 14.87 -3.60 30.05
N LYS A 203 14.01 -4.60 30.19
CA LYS A 203 14.35 -6.04 30.11
C LYS A 203 14.22 -6.60 28.70
N ALA A 204 13.72 -5.82 27.73
CA ALA A 204 13.71 -6.24 26.33
C ALA A 204 15.14 -6.52 25.86
N ASP A 205 15.29 -7.62 25.11
CA ASP A 205 16.56 -8.15 24.59
C ASP A 205 16.57 -8.25 23.06
N SER A 206 15.51 -7.79 22.41
CA SER A 206 15.30 -7.88 20.96
C SER A 206 14.26 -6.87 20.51
N ILE A 207 14.32 -6.47 19.23
CA ILE A 207 13.44 -5.45 18.68
C ILE A 207 11.94 -5.82 18.80
N ASN A 208 11.62 -7.11 18.66
CA ASN A 208 10.25 -7.63 18.69
C ASN A 208 9.56 -7.51 20.07
N LYS A 209 10.34 -7.23 21.13
CA LYS A 209 9.81 -7.00 22.48
C LYS A 209 9.57 -5.52 22.78
N LEU A 210 9.93 -4.62 21.87
CA LEU A 210 9.61 -3.20 22.00
C LEU A 210 8.22 -2.93 21.42
N PRO A 211 7.43 -2.00 21.99
CA PRO A 211 6.11 -1.64 21.47
C PRO A 211 6.25 -0.70 20.26
N ILE A 212 6.93 -1.14 19.22
CA ILE A 212 7.22 -0.32 18.03
C ILE A 212 6.61 -0.91 16.77
N GLU A 213 6.31 -0.03 15.83
CA GLU A 213 5.84 -0.35 14.49
C GLU A 213 6.77 0.34 13.48
N PHE A 214 7.04 -0.34 12.36
CA PHE A 214 7.85 0.21 11.29
C PHE A 214 6.96 0.76 10.19
N TRP A 215 7.14 2.04 9.85
CA TRP A 215 6.37 2.72 8.82
C TRP A 215 7.28 3.28 7.73
N ILE A 216 6.71 3.45 6.53
CA ILE A 216 7.35 4.16 5.42
C ILE A 216 6.72 5.54 5.37
N SER A 217 7.48 6.55 5.76
CA SER A 217 7.00 7.93 5.74
C SER A 217 7.04 8.54 4.33
N ARG A 218 8.05 8.19 3.51
CA ARG A 218 8.18 8.70 2.15
C ARG A 218 8.80 7.69 1.20
N VAL A 219 8.40 7.78 -0.05
CA VAL A 219 9.01 7.06 -1.18
C VAL A 219 9.68 8.07 -2.11
N PHE A 220 10.94 7.81 -2.46
CA PHE A 220 11.72 8.64 -3.36
C PHE A 220 11.93 7.88 -4.66
N LEU A 221 11.39 8.38 -5.76
CA LEU A 221 11.62 7.86 -7.09
C LEU A 221 12.56 8.82 -7.83
N LYS A 222 13.79 8.39 -8.07
CA LYS A 222 14.78 9.14 -8.83
C LYS A 222 14.80 8.66 -10.28
N ILE A 223 14.60 9.57 -11.21
CA ILE A 223 14.64 9.32 -12.65
C ILE A 223 15.91 9.99 -13.20
N ILE A 224 16.77 9.20 -13.85
CA ILE A 224 17.90 9.72 -14.62
C ILE A 224 17.55 9.56 -16.10
N ARG A 225 17.42 10.69 -16.80
CA ARG A 225 17.28 10.72 -18.26
C ARG A 225 18.64 10.98 -18.89
N THR A 226 19.05 10.15 -19.84
CA THR A 226 20.21 10.41 -20.69
C THR A 226 19.72 10.74 -22.09
N LYS A 227 19.97 11.97 -22.55
CA LYS A 227 19.62 12.45 -23.89
C LYS A 227 20.49 11.78 -24.95
N GLU A 228 20.09 11.91 -26.22
CA GLU A 228 20.85 11.41 -27.38
C GLU A 228 22.30 11.94 -27.44
N ASN A 229 22.51 13.21 -27.05
CA ASN A 229 23.84 13.83 -26.98
C ASN A 229 24.69 13.38 -25.77
N GLY A 230 24.16 12.48 -24.92
CA GLY A 230 24.82 11.97 -23.72
C GLY A 230 24.64 12.82 -22.46
N GLU A 231 23.98 13.98 -22.56
CA GLU A 231 23.67 14.83 -21.41
C GLU A 231 22.69 14.12 -20.46
N LYS A 232 22.91 14.29 -19.15
CA LYS A 232 22.09 13.67 -18.12
C LYS A 232 21.26 14.70 -17.36
N GLU A 233 19.99 14.41 -17.21
CA GLU A 233 19.06 15.15 -16.36
C GLU A 233 18.60 14.22 -15.23
N GLN A 234 18.42 14.81 -14.05
CA GLN A 234 17.88 14.12 -12.89
C GLN A 234 16.56 14.76 -12.49
N LEU A 235 15.60 13.92 -12.14
CA LEU A 235 14.38 14.34 -11.44
C LEU A 235 14.21 13.44 -10.21
N VAL A 236 13.77 14.00 -9.09
CA VAL A 236 13.37 13.28 -7.89
C VAL A 236 11.89 13.51 -7.64
N ILE A 237 11.14 12.43 -7.51
CA ILE A 237 9.75 12.46 -7.10
C ILE A 237 9.69 11.99 -5.66
N ILE A 238 9.11 12.81 -4.78
CA ILE A 238 8.91 12.52 -3.37
C ILE A 238 7.41 12.29 -3.16
N ASN A 239 7.06 11.05 -2.87
CA ASN A 239 5.74 10.71 -2.41
C ASN A 239 5.72 10.73 -0.88
N ASN A 240 4.90 11.60 -0.28
CA ASN A 240 4.57 11.47 1.13
C ASN A 240 3.58 10.31 1.26
N SER A 241 4.05 9.24 1.88
CA SER A 241 3.35 7.98 1.85
C SER A 241 2.30 7.91 2.95
N SER A 242 1.20 7.25 2.63
CA SER A 242 0.11 7.00 3.57
C SER A 242 0.39 5.80 4.49
N TRP A 243 1.55 5.14 4.35
CA TRP A 243 1.82 3.89 5.06
C TRP A 243 1.93 4.15 6.57
N GLY A 244 0.85 3.77 7.27
CA GLY A 244 0.72 3.93 8.71
C GLY A 244 -0.30 4.96 9.16
N CYS A 245 -0.95 5.71 8.26
CA CYS A 245 -2.12 6.53 8.63
C CYS A 245 -3.44 5.74 8.59
#